data_AF-A0A2G2MJQ3-F1
#
_entry.id   AF-A0A2G2MJQ3-F1
#
_cell.length_a   1.000
_cell.length_b   1.000
_cell.length_c   1.000
_cell.angle_alpha   90.00
_cell.angle_beta   90.00
_cell.angle_gamma   90.00
#
_symmetry.space_group_name_H-M   'P 1'
#
loop_
_entity.id
_entity.type
_entity.pdbx_description
1 polymer ?
#
loop_
_entity_poly.entity_id
_entity_poly.type
_entity_poly.pdbx_seq_one_letter_code
_entity_poly.pdbx_strand_id
1 'polypeptide(L)'
;MDYNSYTIIIGCVVVLVSLALIIRENRLYNIKNRNNDNYRNQSNCNASKEVAIISNKIEQLARNVELILEATVSSKETKNVIKKPIAQQDNNSFNNTLKYQLFEKKNEKVIELHKSGLEIASIAKMLNKSYREVEMIVKLLK
;
A
#
# COMPACT_ATOMS: atom_id res chain seq x y z
N MET A 1 7.48 -51.53 -58.98
CA MET A 1 7.40 -50.17 -58.41
C MET A 1 8.54 -49.40 -59.04
N ASP A 2 8.21 -48.46 -59.91
CA ASP A 2 9.23 -47.74 -60.67
C ASP A 2 9.93 -46.74 -59.76
N TYR A 3 11.20 -46.49 -60.02
CA TYR A 3 12.02 -45.54 -59.25
C TYR A 3 11.34 -44.16 -59.15
N ASN A 4 10.62 -43.77 -60.19
CA ASN A 4 9.83 -42.55 -60.24
C ASN A 4 8.73 -42.50 -59.18
N SER A 5 8.07 -43.62 -58.89
CA SER A 5 7.03 -43.69 -57.86
C SER A 5 7.61 -43.45 -56.46
N TYR A 6 8.81 -43.96 -56.19
CA TYR A 6 9.47 -43.80 -54.89
C TYR A 6 9.88 -42.35 -54.63
N THR A 7 10.42 -41.67 -55.65
CA THR A 7 10.79 -40.25 -55.57
C THR A 7 9.59 -39.35 -55.26
N ILE A 8 8.43 -39.64 -55.85
CA ILE A 8 7.19 -38.89 -55.60
C ILE A 8 6.72 -39.09 -54.15
N ILE A 9 6.77 -40.32 -53.64
CA ILE A 9 6.35 -40.63 -52.26
C ILE A 9 7.24 -39.91 -51.24
N ILE A 10 8.56 -39.91 -51.43
CA ILE A 10 9.48 -39.18 -50.54
C ILE A 10 9.21 -37.68 -50.57
N GLY A 11 8.98 -37.11 -51.75
CA GLY A 11 8.63 -35.70 -51.89
C GLY A 11 7.37 -35.33 -51.09
N CYS A 12 6.32 -36.16 -51.18
CA CYS A 12 5.11 -35.96 -50.40
C CYS A 12 5.36 -36.01 -48.89
N VAL A 13 6.19 -36.94 -48.41
CA VAL A 13 6.50 -37.06 -46.98
C VAL A 13 7.21 -35.80 -46.45
N VAL A 14 8.18 -35.27 -47.20
CA VAL A 14 8.91 -34.04 -46.81
C VAL A 14 7.97 -32.83 -46.72
N VAL A 15 7.04 -32.70 -47.67
CA VAL A 15 6.04 -31.62 -47.66
C VAL A 15 5.10 -31.75 -46.45
N LEU A 16 4.62 -32.97 -46.15
CA LEU A 16 3.76 -33.22 -45.00
C LEU A 16 4.44 -32.91 -43.67
N VAL A 17 5.71 -33.30 -43.50
CA VAL A 17 6.50 -33.00 -42.30
C VAL A 17 6.69 -31.49 -42.13
N SER A 18 7.02 -30.79 -43.21
CA SER A 18 7.20 -29.33 -43.19
C SER A 18 5.90 -28.62 -42.79
N LEU A 19 4.76 -29.05 -43.34
CA LEU A 19 3.45 -28.49 -42.99
C LEU A 19 3.10 -28.75 -41.52
N ALA A 20 3.40 -29.94 -41.02
CA ALA A 20 3.17 -30.31 -39.62
C ALA A 20 3.99 -29.46 -38.64
N LEU A 21 5.23 -29.11 -38.98
CA LEU A 21 6.08 -28.23 -38.16
C LEU A 21 5.48 -26.82 -38.07
N ILE A 22 5.06 -26.24 -39.20
CA ILE A 22 4.44 -24.90 -39.24
C ILE A 22 3.17 -24.84 -38.39
N ILE A 23 2.30 -25.87 -38.50
CA ILE A 23 1.07 -25.95 -37.70
C ILE A 23 1.38 -26.06 -36.20
N ARG A 24 2.41 -26.84 -35.84
CA ARG A 24 2.82 -27.02 -34.44
C ARG A 24 3.36 -25.72 -33.84
N GLU A 25 4.16 -24.97 -34.58
CA GLU A 25 4.74 -23.71 -34.13
C GLU A 25 3.67 -22.61 -33.97
N ASN A 26 2.73 -22.53 -34.92
CA ASN A 26 1.65 -21.55 -34.87
C ASN A 26 0.69 -21.77 -33.67
N ARG A 27 0.50 -23.02 -33.24
CA ARG A 27 -0.26 -23.32 -32.01
C ARG A 27 0.43 -22.80 -30.75
N LEU A 28 1.75 -22.88 -30.66
CA LEU A 28 2.50 -22.39 -29.50
C LEU A 28 2.47 -20.86 -29.40
N TYR A 29 2.52 -20.17 -30.55
CA TYR A 29 2.41 -18.71 -30.60
C TYR A 29 1.06 -18.21 -30.08
N ASN A 30 -0.04 -18.87 -30.46
CA ASN A 30 -1.39 -18.49 -30.01
C ASN A 30 -1.64 -18.69 -28.51
N ILE A 31 -1.00 -19.67 -27.87
CA ILE A 31 -1.16 -19.90 -26.42
C ILE A 31 -0.44 -18.81 -25.61
N LYS A 32 0.73 -18.36 -26.06
CA LYS A 32 1.51 -17.33 -25.35
C LYS A 32 0.84 -15.96 -25.40
N ASN A 33 0.14 -15.63 -26.49
CA ASN A 33 -0.54 -14.35 -26.62
C ASN A 33 -1.85 -14.28 -25.82
N ARG A 34 -2.51 -15.42 -25.58
CA ARG A 34 -3.76 -15.48 -24.79
C ARG A 34 -3.58 -15.21 -23.29
N ASN A 35 -2.39 -15.46 -22.75
CA ASN A 35 -2.12 -15.25 -21.33
C ASN A 35 -1.80 -13.80 -20.99
N ASN A 36 -1.41 -12.96 -21.96
CA ASN A 36 -0.99 -11.58 -21.69
C ASN A 36 -2.19 -10.61 -21.57
N ASP A 37 -3.27 -10.89 -22.29
CA ASP A 37 -4.48 -10.04 -22.28
C ASP A 37 -5.30 -10.17 -20.99
N ASN A 38 -5.21 -11.31 -20.29
CA ASN A 38 -5.94 -11.53 -19.04
C ASN A 38 -5.35 -10.75 -17.86
N TYR A 39 -4.03 -10.56 -17.80
CA TYR A 39 -3.41 -9.78 -16.72
C TYR A 39 -3.68 -8.27 -16.84
N ARG A 40 -3.80 -7.76 -18.07
CA ARG A 40 -4.06 -6.32 -18.30
C ARG A 40 -5.50 -5.92 -17.96
N ASN A 41 -6.47 -6.81 -18.15
CA ASN A 41 -7.87 -6.56 -17.82
C ASN A 41 -8.18 -6.68 -16.31
N GLN A 42 -7.43 -7.50 -15.57
CA GLN A 42 -7.63 -7.65 -14.13
C GLN A 42 -7.13 -6.41 -13.34
N SER A 43 -6.04 -5.77 -13.78
CA SER A 43 -5.50 -4.57 -13.14
C SER A 43 -6.45 -3.36 -13.24
N ASN A 44 -7.17 -3.23 -14.36
CA ASN A 44 -8.10 -2.12 -14.57
C ASN A 44 -9.37 -2.24 -13.72
N CYS A 45 -9.83 -3.47 -13.43
CA CYS A 45 -11.00 -3.70 -12.58
C CYS A 45 -10.75 -3.28 -11.11
N ASN A 46 -9.53 -3.49 -10.62
CA ASN A 46 -9.19 -3.14 -9.23
C ASN A 46 -9.04 -1.64 -9.03
N ALA A 47 -8.38 -0.95 -9.97
CA ALA A 47 -8.26 0.51 -9.93
C ALA A 47 -9.63 1.19 -9.98
N SER A 48 -10.55 0.71 -10.84
CA SER A 48 -11.91 1.25 -10.91
C SER A 48 -12.71 1.04 -9.62
N LYS A 49 -12.52 -0.08 -8.92
CA LYS A 49 -13.16 -0.35 -7.63
C LYS A 49 -12.62 0.56 -6.53
N GLU A 50 -11.31 0.78 -6.51
CA GLU A 50 -10.68 1.68 -5.54
C GLU A 50 -11.15 3.13 -5.74
N VAL A 51 -11.26 3.61 -6.98
CA VAL A 51 -11.79 4.95 -7.27
C VAL A 51 -13.24 5.09 -6.80
N ALA A 52 -14.09 4.07 -7.02
CA ALA A 52 -15.47 4.09 -6.55
C ALA A 52 -15.57 4.13 -5.01
N ILE A 53 -14.70 3.37 -4.31
CA ILE A 53 -14.63 3.38 -2.84
C ILE A 53 -14.18 4.75 -2.33
N ILE A 54 -13.18 5.36 -2.96
CA ILE A 54 -12.69 6.70 -2.58
C ILE A 54 -13.78 7.75 -2.82
N SER A 55 -14.48 7.69 -3.95
CA SER A 55 -15.59 8.62 -4.25
C SER A 55 -16.68 8.57 -3.19
N ASN A 56 -17.08 7.37 -2.77
CA ASN A 56 -18.09 7.20 -1.71
C ASN A 56 -17.59 7.75 -0.36
N LYS A 57 -16.31 7.54 -0.01
CA LYS A 57 -15.71 8.12 1.20
C LYS A 57 -15.69 9.66 1.18
N ILE A 58 -15.42 10.26 0.02
CA ILE A 58 -15.45 11.73 -0.14
C ILE A 58 -16.87 12.26 0.08
N GLU A 59 -17.88 11.60 -0.47
CA GLU A 59 -19.28 12.01 -0.30
C GLU A 59 -19.73 11.91 1.17
N GLN A 60 -19.35 10.83 1.86
CA GLN A 60 -19.61 10.68 3.31
C GLN A 60 -18.91 11.76 4.13
N LEU A 61 -17.68 12.11 3.78
CA LEU A 61 -16.94 13.16 4.48
C LEU A 61 -17.59 14.53 4.28
N ALA A 62 -18.08 14.82 3.07
CA ALA A 62 -18.79 16.06 2.76
C ALA A 62 -20.06 16.20 3.62
N ARG A 63 -20.86 15.13 3.74
CA ARG A 63 -22.05 15.12 4.62
C ARG A 63 -21.69 15.32 6.09
N ASN A 64 -20.62 14.70 6.57
CA ASN A 64 -20.19 14.87 7.95
C ASN A 64 -19.73 16.31 8.25
N VAL A 65 -19.06 16.96 7.29
CA VAL A 65 -18.66 18.37 7.42
C VAL A 65 -19.88 19.29 7.47
N GLU A 66 -20.90 19.00 6.66
CA GLU A 66 -22.17 19.75 6.66
C GLU A 66 -22.89 19.64 8.00
N LEU A 67 -23.02 18.44 8.56
CA LEU A 67 -23.62 18.20 9.88
C LEU A 67 -22.86 18.91 11.01
N ILE A 68 -21.52 18.93 10.95
CA ILE A 68 -20.69 19.65 11.93
C ILE A 68 -20.90 21.16 11.80
N LEU A 69 -20.96 21.70 10.57
CA LEU A 69 -21.24 23.11 10.34
C LEU A 69 -22.60 23.50 10.92
N GLU A 70 -23.65 22.71 10.64
CA GLU A 70 -24.99 22.92 11.19
C GLU A 70 -24.98 22.95 12.73
N ALA A 71 -24.35 21.96 13.37
CA ALA A 71 -24.22 21.91 14.82
C ALA A 71 -23.45 23.11 15.41
N THR A 72 -22.42 23.61 14.72
CA THR A 72 -21.68 24.80 15.17
C THR A 72 -22.46 26.09 15.00
N VAL A 73 -23.34 26.19 14.01
CA VAL A 73 -24.22 27.35 13.81
C VAL A 73 -25.30 27.37 14.89
N SER A 74 -25.95 26.24 15.17
CA SER A 74 -26.93 26.13 16.27
C SER A 74 -26.31 26.39 17.64
N SER A 75 -25.02 26.09 17.84
CA SER A 75 -24.31 26.38 19.10
C SER A 75 -23.92 27.87 19.27
N LYS A 76 -23.90 28.66 18.18
CA LYS A 76 -23.63 30.11 18.25
C LYS A 76 -24.83 30.93 18.72
N GLU A 77 -26.06 30.43 18.58
CA GLU A 77 -27.25 31.15 19.05
C GLU A 77 -27.41 31.15 20.59
N THR A 78 -26.65 30.34 21.33
CA THR A 78 -26.67 30.28 22.80
C THR A 78 -25.50 30.97 23.50
N LYS A 79 -24.59 31.64 22.79
CA LYS A 79 -23.43 32.35 23.38
C LYS A 79 -23.51 33.87 23.24
N ASN A 80 -24.54 34.47 23.83
CA ASN A 80 -24.60 35.91 24.11
C ASN A 80 -24.55 36.24 25.62
N VAL A 81 -23.95 35.37 26.44
CA VAL A 81 -23.69 35.67 27.85
C VAL A 81 -22.27 35.20 28.21
N ILE A 82 -21.46 36.16 28.68
CA ILE A 82 -20.08 36.05 29.21
C ILE A 82 -18.98 36.10 28.14
N LYS A 83 -18.61 37.34 27.79
CA LYS A 83 -17.24 37.70 27.41
C LYS A 83 -16.32 37.50 28.62
N LYS A 84 -15.55 36.41 28.61
CA LYS A 84 -14.22 36.35 29.24
C LYS A 84 -13.22 36.01 28.14
N PRO A 85 -12.03 36.66 28.11
CA PRO A 85 -11.00 36.32 27.14
C PRO A 85 -10.45 34.94 27.51
N ILE A 86 -10.95 33.90 26.83
CA ILE A 86 -10.38 32.55 26.91
C ILE A 86 -9.10 32.61 26.09
N ALA A 87 -7.98 32.54 26.82
CA ALA A 87 -6.66 32.30 26.25
C ALA A 87 -6.74 31.17 25.23
N GLN A 88 -6.06 31.37 24.10
CA GLN A 88 -5.87 30.39 23.03
C GLN A 88 -5.52 29.02 23.64
N GLN A 89 -6.51 28.14 23.74
CA GLN A 89 -6.33 26.80 24.24
C GLN A 89 -5.92 25.93 23.04
N ASP A 90 -4.67 25.49 23.09
CA ASP A 90 -3.95 24.77 22.05
C ASP A 90 -4.69 23.53 21.52
N ASN A 91 -5.20 23.63 20.29
CA ASN A 91 -5.57 22.47 19.46
C ASN A 91 -4.38 21.52 19.18
N ASN A 92 -3.16 21.86 19.60
CA ASN A 92 -1.96 21.03 19.48
C ASN A 92 -1.82 19.97 20.60
N SER A 93 -2.53 20.12 21.73
CA SER A 93 -2.35 19.24 22.90
C SER A 93 -2.75 17.78 22.62
N PHE A 94 -3.86 17.55 21.92
CA PHE A 94 -4.35 16.19 21.64
C PHE A 94 -3.49 15.44 20.59
N ASN A 95 -3.05 16.15 19.55
CA ASN A 95 -2.17 15.58 18.51
C ASN A 95 -0.79 15.21 19.05
N ASN A 96 -0.29 15.95 20.04
CA ASN A 96 1.00 15.66 20.66
C ASN A 96 0.94 14.41 21.55
N THR A 97 -0.15 14.20 22.28
CA THR A 97 -0.35 13.00 23.12
C THR A 97 -0.40 11.71 22.28
N LEU A 98 -1.15 11.71 21.18
CA LEU A 98 -1.24 10.56 20.27
C LEU A 98 0.12 10.21 19.62
N LYS A 99 0.89 11.23 19.23
CA LYS A 99 2.23 11.03 18.67
C LYS A 99 3.21 10.48 19.70
N TYR A 100 3.12 10.93 20.95
CA TYR A 100 3.95 10.46 22.05
C TYR A 100 3.68 8.97 22.36
N GLN A 101 2.40 8.57 22.47
CA GLN A 101 2.03 7.15 22.67
C GLN A 101 2.53 6.25 21.54
N LEU A 102 2.45 6.72 20.29
CA LEU A 102 2.96 5.97 19.14
C LEU A 102 4.49 5.84 19.17
N PHE A 103 5.18 6.90 19.61
CA PHE A 103 6.63 6.90 19.80
C PHE A 103 7.07 5.93 20.89
N GLU A 104 6.41 5.94 22.05
CA GLU A 104 6.68 5.00 23.13
C GLU A 104 6.48 3.56 22.66
N LYS A 105 5.36 3.25 22.00
CA LYS A 105 5.07 1.89 21.52
C LYS A 105 6.10 1.39 20.50
N LYS A 106 6.57 2.24 19.59
CA LYS A 106 7.59 1.85 18.59
C LYS A 106 8.95 1.59 19.22
N ASN A 107 9.24 2.23 20.34
CA ASN A 107 10.54 2.20 20.99
C ASN A 107 10.55 1.48 22.33
N GLU A 108 9.45 0.80 22.70
CA GLU A 108 9.22 0.15 23.99
C GLU A 108 10.44 -0.65 24.47
N LYS A 109 11.03 -1.48 23.61
CA LYS A 109 12.23 -2.27 23.92
C LYS A 109 13.44 -1.42 24.31
N VAL A 110 13.67 -0.28 23.65
CA VAL A 110 14.75 0.65 24.00
C VAL A 110 14.48 1.27 25.37
N ILE A 111 13.22 1.64 25.62
CA ILE A 111 12.76 2.27 26.86
C ILE A 111 12.91 1.31 28.05
N GLU A 112 12.46 0.07 27.90
CA GLU A 112 12.55 -0.97 28.93
C GLU A 112 14.00 -1.27 29.31
N LEU A 113 14.86 -1.50 28.30
CA LEU A 113 16.28 -1.78 28.54
C LEU A 113 16.97 -0.59 29.20
N HIS A 114 16.69 0.65 28.78
CA HIS A 114 17.24 1.84 29.43
C HIS A 114 16.73 2.00 30.87
N LYS A 115 15.44 1.75 31.13
CA LYS A 115 14.85 1.76 32.49
C LYS A 115 15.46 0.69 33.39
N SER A 116 15.91 -0.43 32.83
CA SER A 116 16.63 -1.48 33.57
C SER A 116 18.09 -1.13 33.91
N GLY A 117 18.58 0.05 33.49
CA GLY A 117 19.92 0.54 33.79
C GLY A 117 20.99 0.12 32.80
N LEU A 118 20.61 -0.44 31.64
CA LEU A 118 21.58 -0.76 30.58
C LEU A 118 22.10 0.50 29.90
N GLU A 119 23.39 0.47 29.58
CA GLU A 119 24.06 1.55 28.85
C GLU A 119 23.60 1.60 27.38
N ILE A 120 23.51 2.82 26.82
CA ILE A 120 23.07 3.09 25.44
C ILE A 120 23.82 2.23 24.41
N ALA A 121 25.14 2.06 24.58
CA ALA A 121 25.97 1.24 23.69
C ALA A 121 25.57 -0.25 23.70
N SER A 122 25.22 -0.78 24.87
CA SER A 122 24.79 -2.17 25.03
C SER A 122 23.41 -2.39 24.40
N ILE A 123 22.48 -1.44 24.58
CA ILE A 123 21.14 -1.48 23.97
C ILE A 123 21.24 -1.44 22.45
N ALA A 124 22.09 -0.57 21.90
CA ALA A 124 22.32 -0.46 20.46
C ALA A 124 22.81 -1.78 19.86
N LYS A 125 23.77 -2.45 20.53
CA LYS A 125 24.26 -3.77 20.11
C LYS A 125 23.18 -4.84 20.22
N MET A 126 22.43 -4.90 21.32
CA MET A 126 21.38 -5.92 21.54
C MET A 126 20.24 -5.82 20.54
N LEU A 127 19.84 -4.59 20.17
CA LEU A 127 18.72 -4.34 19.25
C LEU A 127 19.15 -4.18 17.80
N ASN A 128 20.44 -4.33 17.50
CA ASN A 128 21.03 -4.09 16.17
C ASN A 128 20.63 -2.71 15.61
N LYS A 129 20.73 -1.68 16.45
CA LYS A 129 20.42 -0.28 16.14
C LYS A 129 21.69 0.58 16.22
N SER A 130 21.66 1.74 15.58
CA SER A 130 22.79 2.67 15.70
C SER A 130 22.82 3.31 17.10
N TYR A 131 24.02 3.60 17.61
CA TYR A 131 24.20 4.30 18.88
C TYR A 131 23.40 5.62 18.91
N ARG A 132 23.47 6.39 17.82
CA ARG A 132 22.78 7.67 17.66
C ARG A 132 21.25 7.53 17.72
N GLU A 133 20.70 6.46 17.16
CA GLU A 133 19.25 6.19 17.22
C GLU A 133 18.80 5.94 18.65
N VAL A 134 19.51 5.08 19.38
CA VAL A 134 19.21 4.79 20.80
C VAL A 134 19.38 6.05 21.66
N GLU A 135 20.45 6.81 21.45
CA GLU A 135 20.71 8.06 22.17
C GLU A 135 19.58 9.08 21.97
N MET A 136 19.11 9.24 20.73
CA MET A 136 18.01 10.14 20.39
C MET A 136 16.72 9.72 21.07
N ILE A 137 16.40 8.43 21.07
CA ILE A 137 15.20 7.89 21.71
C ILE A 137 15.21 8.20 23.22
N VAL A 138 16.34 7.93 23.88
CA VAL A 138 16.50 8.19 25.31
C VAL A 138 16.39 9.68 25.64
N LYS A 139 16.95 10.56 24.81
CA LYS A 139 16.87 12.02 24.99
C LYS A 139 15.45 12.56 24.89
N LEU A 140 14.60 11.96 24.05
CA LEU A 140 13.20 12.38 23.85
C LEU A 140 12.26 11.96 25.00
N LEU A 141 12.74 11.15 25.94
CA LEU A 141 11.98 10.67 27.10
C LEU A 141 12.27 11.43 28.39
N LYS A 142 13.27 12.33 28.39
CA LYS A 142 13.61 13.22 29.51
C LYS A 142 12.93 14.56 29.34
#